data_AF-A0A4Q7PPA7-F1
#
_entry.id   AF-A0A4Q7PPA7-F1
#
_cell.length_a   1.000
_cell.length_b   1.000
_cell.length_c   1.000
_cell.angle_alpha   90.00
_cell.angle_beta   90.00
_cell.angle_gamma   90.00
#
_symmetry.space_group_name_H-M   'P 1'
#
loop_
_entity.id
_entity.type
_entity.pdbx_description
1 polymer ?
#
loop_
_entity_poly.entity_id
_entity_poly.type
_entity_poly.pdbx_seq_one_letter_code
_entity_poly.pdbx_strand_id
1 'polypeptide(L)'
;MKLSEKIIKLRKVNGMTQEELASKCNVSRQSISKWEADIALPETEKLLILGELFHVSTDVLLKDQLTLSEVKEAHSCGNNAIQGKKQEIYEGVLIKESVTDDTIIDLLNVHKIELWNTDGRPKYWTVLFFTSDKKNFPEQVSRVMGVDTDNGKNWFVDFKAGNVKYIVFKDKILKYQIGNQPEKDYVCNECRKMGISDGEMNWSE
;
A
#
# COMPACT_ATOMS: atom_id res chain seq x y z
N MET A 1 -10.45 -14.65 17.39
CA MET A 1 -11.27 -15.63 16.64
C MET A 1 -10.37 -16.28 15.61
N LYS A 2 -10.40 -17.61 15.51
CA LYS A 2 -9.63 -18.32 14.48
C LYS A 2 -10.23 -18.12 13.08
N LEU A 3 -9.44 -18.39 12.05
CA LEU A 3 -9.90 -18.31 10.65
C LEU A 3 -11.14 -19.19 10.39
N SER A 4 -11.14 -20.42 10.90
CA SER A 4 -12.27 -21.36 10.80
C SER A 4 -13.59 -20.77 11.33
N GLU A 5 -13.55 -20.16 12.52
CA GLU A 5 -14.68 -19.48 13.14
C GLU A 5 -15.15 -18.26 12.33
N LYS A 6 -14.21 -17.50 11.76
CA LYS A 6 -14.51 -16.33 10.92
C LYS A 6 -15.20 -16.74 9.63
N ILE A 7 -14.74 -17.81 8.96
CA ILE A 7 -15.37 -18.35 7.74
C ILE A 7 -16.81 -18.76 8.05
N ILE A 8 -17.04 -19.50 9.15
CA ILE A 8 -18.40 -19.90 9.56
C ILE A 8 -19.29 -18.68 9.77
N LYS A 9 -18.79 -17.68 10.53
CA LYS A 9 -19.56 -16.48 10.87
C LYS A 9 -19.89 -15.67 9.62
N LEU A 10 -18.91 -15.39 8.77
CA LEU A 10 -19.11 -14.62 7.54
C LEU A 10 -20.03 -15.33 6.56
N ARG A 11 -19.89 -16.66 6.40
CA ARG A 11 -20.79 -17.45 5.55
C ARG A 11 -22.25 -17.35 6.04
N LYS A 12 -22.47 -17.51 7.35
CA LYS A 12 -23.81 -17.42 7.95
C LYS A 12 -24.41 -16.01 7.86
N VAL A 13 -23.60 -14.97 8.08
CA VAL A 13 -24.04 -13.57 7.93
C VAL A 13 -24.47 -13.27 6.49
N ASN A 14 -23.79 -13.86 5.50
CA ASN A 14 -24.15 -13.75 4.09
C ASN A 14 -25.25 -14.73 3.64
N GLY A 15 -25.88 -15.47 4.57
CA GLY A 15 -26.97 -16.39 4.26
C GLY A 15 -26.59 -17.58 3.38
N MET A 16 -25.30 -17.90 3.25
CA MET A 16 -24.84 -18.94 2.34
C MET A 16 -24.78 -20.32 3.02
N THR A 17 -25.14 -21.36 2.28
CA THR A 17 -24.82 -22.75 2.61
C THR A 17 -23.36 -23.06 2.31
N GLN A 18 -22.83 -24.16 2.86
CA GLN A 18 -21.47 -24.61 2.54
C GLN A 18 -21.31 -24.95 1.05
N GLU A 19 -22.37 -25.46 0.41
CA GLU A 19 -22.37 -25.80 -1.02
C GLU A 19 -22.27 -24.53 -1.88
N GLU A 20 -23.03 -23.49 -1.55
CA GLU A 20 -22.98 -22.21 -2.27
C GLU A 20 -21.62 -21.51 -2.10
N LEU A 21 -21.05 -21.53 -0.90
CA LEU A 21 -19.71 -21.00 -0.69
C LEU A 21 -18.65 -21.80 -1.46
N ALA A 22 -18.80 -23.13 -1.51
CA ALA A 22 -17.89 -24.00 -2.26
C ALA A 22 -17.94 -23.69 -3.76
N SER A 23 -19.14 -23.53 -4.32
CA SER A 23 -19.33 -23.13 -5.71
C SER A 23 -18.69 -21.78 -6.02
N LYS A 24 -18.89 -20.77 -5.16
CA LYS A 24 -18.29 -19.43 -5.31
C LYS A 24 -16.76 -19.44 -5.20
N CYS A 25 -16.20 -20.30 -4.34
CA CYS A 25 -14.75 -20.44 -4.19
C CYS A 25 -14.12 -21.40 -5.22
N ASN A 26 -14.92 -22.00 -6.10
CA ASN A 26 -14.51 -23.05 -7.03
C ASN A 26 -13.74 -24.19 -6.33
N VAL A 27 -14.34 -24.74 -5.27
CA VAL A 27 -13.81 -25.87 -4.50
C VAL A 27 -14.92 -26.86 -4.17
N SER A 28 -14.56 -28.04 -3.64
CA SER A 28 -15.56 -28.99 -3.15
C SER A 28 -16.20 -28.52 -1.84
N ARG A 29 -17.46 -28.92 -1.59
CA ARG A 29 -18.11 -28.71 -0.27
C ARG A 29 -17.28 -29.27 0.88
N GLN A 30 -16.58 -30.39 0.65
CA GLN A 30 -15.68 -30.99 1.65
C GLN A 30 -14.53 -30.06 2.02
N SER A 31 -14.01 -29.27 1.07
CA SER A 31 -12.96 -28.27 1.33
C SER A 31 -13.45 -27.20 2.29
N ILE A 32 -14.64 -26.63 2.03
CA ILE A 32 -15.28 -25.66 2.94
C ILE A 32 -15.49 -26.27 4.33
N SER A 33 -15.99 -27.51 4.41
CA SER A 33 -16.19 -28.19 5.69
C SER A 33 -14.89 -28.37 6.48
N LYS A 34 -13.77 -28.66 5.81
CA LYS A 34 -12.45 -28.78 6.46
C LYS A 34 -11.93 -27.44 6.94
N TRP A 35 -12.16 -26.36 6.20
CA TRP A 35 -11.77 -25.00 6.60
C TRP A 35 -12.57 -24.53 7.82
N GLU A 36 -13.88 -24.78 7.83
CA GLU A 36 -14.75 -24.45 8.96
C GLU A 36 -14.46 -25.29 10.21
N ALA A 37 -13.93 -26.51 10.05
CA ALA A 37 -13.58 -27.40 11.15
C ALA A 37 -12.13 -27.27 11.65
N ASP A 38 -11.36 -26.28 11.15
CA ASP A 38 -9.93 -26.09 11.49
C ASP A 38 -9.06 -27.32 11.12
N ILE A 39 -9.51 -28.16 10.18
CA ILE A 39 -8.81 -29.38 9.72
C ILE A 39 -7.81 -29.06 8.61
N ALA A 40 -8.12 -28.07 7.78
CA ALA A 40 -7.26 -27.62 6.70
C ALA A 40 -7.39 -26.10 6.54
N LEU A 41 -6.34 -25.46 5.99
CA LEU A 41 -6.38 -24.04 5.67
C LEU A 41 -6.76 -23.82 4.20
N PRO A 42 -7.46 -22.73 3.87
CA PRO A 42 -7.62 -22.30 2.49
C PRO A 42 -6.26 -21.92 1.89
N GLU A 43 -6.06 -22.23 0.62
CA GLU A 43 -4.91 -21.75 -0.14
C GLU A 43 -4.98 -20.23 -0.32
N THR A 44 -3.84 -19.59 -0.60
CA THR A 44 -3.73 -18.13 -0.74
C THR A 44 -4.74 -17.55 -1.74
N GLU A 45 -4.93 -18.20 -2.88
CA GLU A 45 -5.93 -17.79 -3.88
C GLU A 45 -7.35 -17.80 -3.29
N LYS A 46 -7.68 -18.82 -2.48
CA LYS A 46 -9.00 -18.95 -1.86
C LYS A 46 -9.21 -17.93 -0.76
N LEU A 47 -8.16 -17.52 -0.06
CA LEU A 47 -8.22 -16.42 0.91
C LEU A 47 -8.57 -15.08 0.25
N LEU A 48 -8.06 -14.82 -0.96
CA LEU A 48 -8.42 -13.63 -1.73
C LEU A 48 -9.90 -13.66 -2.13
N ILE A 49 -10.36 -14.78 -2.68
CA ILE A 49 -11.77 -14.97 -3.06
C ILE A 49 -12.70 -14.81 -1.84
N LEU A 50 -12.35 -15.41 -0.70
CA LEU A 50 -13.12 -15.26 0.54
C LEU A 50 -13.19 -13.80 1.00
N GLY A 51 -12.09 -13.05 0.88
CA GLY A 51 -12.06 -11.62 1.20
C GLY A 51 -13.04 -10.81 0.33
N GLU A 52 -13.02 -11.06 -0.98
CA GLU A 52 -13.93 -10.42 -1.93
C GLU A 52 -15.41 -10.79 -1.67
N LEU A 53 -15.69 -12.09 -1.48
CA LEU A 53 -17.04 -12.60 -1.23
C LEU A 53 -17.67 -12.10 0.06
N PHE A 54 -16.86 -11.93 1.10
CA PHE A 54 -17.32 -11.47 2.41
C PHE A 54 -17.15 -9.96 2.60
N HIS A 55 -16.62 -9.25 1.61
CA HIS A 55 -16.30 -7.82 1.68
C HIS A 55 -15.40 -7.46 2.88
N VAL A 56 -14.40 -8.31 3.16
CA VAL A 56 -13.40 -8.10 4.22
C VAL A 56 -11.99 -8.19 3.65
N SER A 57 -11.03 -7.52 4.29
CA SER A 57 -9.61 -7.67 3.91
C SER A 57 -9.05 -9.02 4.38
N THR A 58 -8.00 -9.49 3.71
CA THR A 58 -7.31 -10.74 4.09
C THR A 58 -6.71 -10.64 5.50
N ASP A 59 -6.29 -9.45 5.94
CA ASP A 59 -5.91 -9.18 7.33
C ASP A 59 -6.99 -9.54 8.34
N VAL A 60 -8.25 -9.22 8.06
CA VAL A 60 -9.39 -9.56 8.93
C VAL A 60 -9.58 -11.07 9.00
N LEU A 61 -9.32 -11.80 7.91
CA LEU A 61 -9.38 -13.26 7.91
C LEU A 61 -8.25 -13.86 8.76
N LEU A 62 -7.02 -13.37 8.61
CA LEU A 62 -5.81 -14.01 9.16
C LEU A 62 -5.39 -13.53 10.57
N LYS A 63 -5.67 -12.29 10.97
CA LYS A 63 -5.21 -11.75 12.27
C LYS A 63 -6.18 -12.06 13.40
N ASP A 64 -5.72 -12.73 14.45
CA ASP A 64 -6.55 -13.14 15.59
C ASP A 64 -7.13 -11.96 16.40
N GLN A 65 -6.47 -10.80 16.34
CA GLN A 65 -6.76 -9.58 17.09
C GLN A 65 -7.92 -8.74 16.50
N LEU A 66 -8.36 -9.03 15.27
CA LEU A 66 -9.46 -8.30 14.61
C LEU A 66 -10.79 -9.04 14.81
N THR A 67 -11.63 -8.51 15.68
CA THR A 67 -13.00 -8.97 15.87
C THR A 67 -13.88 -8.53 14.71
N LEU A 68 -14.77 -9.42 14.22
CA LEU A 68 -15.75 -9.19 13.14
C LEU A 68 -16.85 -8.14 13.49
N SER A 69 -16.54 -7.18 14.36
CA SER A 69 -17.44 -6.16 14.91
C SER A 69 -17.63 -4.96 13.97
N GLU A 70 -17.01 -4.97 12.79
CA GLU A 70 -17.06 -3.85 11.85
C GLU A 70 -17.52 -4.29 10.45
N VAL A 71 -18.57 -5.11 10.39
CA VAL A 71 -19.34 -5.24 9.15
C VAL A 71 -20.04 -3.90 8.92
N LYS A 72 -19.41 -3.00 8.17
CA LYS A 72 -20.08 -1.82 7.63
C LYS A 72 -21.05 -2.29 6.56
N GLU A 73 -22.27 -2.57 6.97
CA GLU A 73 -23.42 -2.55 6.07
C GLU A 73 -23.57 -1.15 5.48
N ALA A 74 -23.70 -1.10 4.17
CA ALA A 74 -24.15 0.07 3.45
C ALA A 74 -25.64 0.31 3.77
N HIS A 75 -25.94 1.17 4.74
CA HIS A 75 -27.27 1.78 4.84
C HIS A 75 -27.17 3.29 5.11
N SER A 76 -27.71 4.03 4.14
CA SER A 76 -28.25 5.39 4.25
C SER A 76 -29.12 5.52 5.52
N CYS A 77 -28.78 6.49 6.38
CA CYS A 77 -29.67 7.45 7.07
C CYS A 77 -28.96 8.06 8.28
N GLY A 78 -28.68 9.36 8.23
CA GLY A 78 -28.22 10.16 9.38
C GLY A 78 -27.23 11.25 9.00
N ASN A 79 -27.68 12.51 9.01
CA ASN A 79 -26.89 13.71 8.65
C ASN A 79 -25.81 14.07 9.69
N ASN A 80 -24.89 13.17 9.97
CA ASN A 80 -23.65 13.48 10.69
C ASN A 80 -22.48 12.73 10.03
N ALA A 81 -22.26 13.04 8.76
CA ALA A 81 -21.08 12.59 8.03
C ALA A 81 -19.84 13.34 8.52
N ILE A 82 -19.20 12.85 9.59
CA ILE A 82 -17.74 12.89 9.58
C ILE A 82 -17.36 11.90 8.49
N GLN A 83 -17.17 12.41 7.27
CA GLN A 83 -16.49 11.71 6.20
C GLN A 83 -15.13 11.31 6.76
N GLY A 84 -15.03 10.09 7.31
CA GLY A 84 -13.77 9.46 7.58
C GLY A 84 -13.11 9.26 6.22
N LYS A 85 -12.36 10.28 5.76
CA LYS A 85 -11.47 10.20 4.60
C LYS A 85 -10.77 8.86 4.70
N LYS A 86 -10.95 8.00 3.68
CA LYS A 86 -10.16 6.80 3.48
C LYS A 86 -8.70 7.19 3.77
N GLN A 87 -8.11 6.59 4.80
CA GLN A 87 -6.76 6.96 5.22
C GLN A 87 -5.84 6.70 4.03
N GLU A 88 -5.26 7.75 3.46
CA GLU A 88 -4.34 7.62 2.33
C GLU A 88 -3.11 6.87 2.83
N ILE A 89 -2.88 5.69 2.25
CA ILE A 89 -1.67 4.91 2.48
C ILE A 89 -0.73 5.26 1.33
N TYR A 90 0.41 5.83 1.69
CA TYR A 90 1.53 6.04 0.78
C TYR A 90 2.34 4.76 0.69
N GLU A 91 2.75 4.38 -0.51
CA GLU A 91 3.60 3.21 -0.78
C GLU A 91 4.69 3.61 -1.78
N GLY A 92 5.95 3.33 -1.48
CA GLY A 92 7.04 3.68 -2.38
C GLY A 92 8.41 3.25 -1.89
N VAL A 93 9.43 3.92 -2.44
CA VAL A 93 10.83 3.55 -2.25
C VAL A 93 11.62 4.78 -1.81
N LEU A 94 12.33 4.68 -0.69
CA LEU A 94 13.20 5.73 -0.15
C LEU A 94 14.64 5.23 -0.09
N ILE A 95 15.57 6.02 -0.62
CA ILE A 95 17.01 5.81 -0.39
C ILE A 95 17.36 6.48 0.94
N LYS A 96 17.87 5.71 1.92
CA LYS A 96 18.18 6.26 3.25
C LYS A 96 19.19 7.40 3.18
N GLU A 97 20.17 7.29 2.29
CA GLU A 97 21.23 8.29 2.12
C GLU A 97 20.73 9.57 1.41
N SER A 98 19.51 9.58 0.87
CA SER A 98 18.92 10.74 0.20
C SER A 98 18.26 11.73 1.15
N VAL A 99 18.14 11.40 2.44
CA VAL A 99 17.55 12.27 3.47
C VAL A 99 18.59 12.82 4.43
N THR A 100 18.39 14.07 4.88
CA THR A 100 19.28 14.76 5.82
C THR A 100 18.94 14.51 7.28
N ASP A 101 17.71 14.05 7.55
CA ASP A 101 17.20 13.75 8.88
C ASP A 101 16.51 12.38 8.82
N ASP A 102 17.05 11.42 9.57
CA ASP A 102 16.62 10.02 9.57
C ASP A 102 15.40 9.78 10.45
N THR A 103 14.94 10.76 11.23
CA THR A 103 13.66 10.66 12.00
C THR A 103 12.45 10.46 11.09
N ILE A 104 12.56 10.80 9.79
CA ILE A 104 11.53 10.49 8.80
C ILE A 104 11.26 8.98 8.70
N ILE A 105 12.26 8.15 9.00
CA ILE A 105 12.16 6.68 8.93
C ILE A 105 11.20 6.15 9.99
N ASP A 106 11.05 6.84 11.13
CA ASP A 106 10.08 6.47 12.18
C ASP A 106 8.62 6.62 11.72
N LEU A 107 8.39 7.36 10.62
CA LEU A 107 7.07 7.51 10.00
C LEU A 107 6.75 6.42 8.98
N LEU A 108 7.71 5.52 8.72
CA LEU A 108 7.64 4.48 7.70
C LEU A 108 7.38 3.11 8.32
N ASN A 109 6.46 2.36 7.73
CA ASN A 109 6.39 0.93 7.89
C ASN A 109 7.22 0.27 6.78
N VAL A 110 8.49 -0.01 7.09
CA VAL A 110 9.44 -0.63 6.15
C VAL A 110 9.20 -2.13 6.10
N HIS A 111 8.84 -2.64 4.92
CA HIS A 111 8.54 -4.06 4.72
C HIS A 111 9.57 -4.79 3.85
N LYS A 112 10.49 -4.07 3.22
CA LYS A 112 11.62 -4.65 2.47
C LYS A 112 12.79 -3.68 2.44
N ILE A 113 14.01 -4.22 2.54
CA ILE A 113 15.27 -3.46 2.47
C ILE A 113 16.16 -4.11 1.41
N GLU A 114 16.74 -3.30 0.54
CA GLU A 114 17.73 -3.72 -0.47
C GLU A 114 18.99 -2.85 -0.41
N LEU A 115 20.09 -3.39 -0.95
CA LEU A 115 21.32 -2.64 -1.20
C LEU A 115 21.51 -2.52 -2.70
N TRP A 116 21.47 -1.29 -3.24
CA TRP A 116 21.71 -1.04 -4.65
C TRP A 116 23.16 -0.61 -4.86
N ASN A 117 23.87 -1.27 -5.78
CA ASN A 117 25.21 -0.84 -6.17
C ASN A 117 25.15 0.53 -6.82
N THR A 118 26.12 1.38 -6.49
CA THR A 118 26.31 2.67 -7.15
C THR A 118 27.66 2.65 -7.86
N ASP A 119 27.80 3.47 -8.90
CA ASP A 119 29.08 3.69 -9.58
C ASP A 119 30.00 4.66 -8.81
N GLY A 120 29.61 5.08 -7.59
CA GLY A 120 30.25 6.15 -6.83
C GLY A 120 30.41 5.85 -5.34
N ARG A 121 30.48 6.93 -4.54
CA ARG A 121 30.48 6.86 -3.08
C ARG A 121 29.15 7.40 -2.54
N PRO A 122 28.48 6.71 -1.60
CA PRO A 122 28.83 5.38 -1.07
C PRO A 122 28.61 4.27 -2.12
N LYS A 123 29.38 3.18 -2.01
CA LYS A 123 29.33 2.03 -2.96
C LYS A 123 27.96 1.36 -3.03
N TYR A 124 27.17 1.51 -1.98
CA TYR A 124 25.82 0.97 -1.88
C TYR A 124 24.87 2.05 -1.35
N TRP A 125 23.67 2.10 -1.89
CA TRP A 125 22.54 2.80 -1.31
C TRP A 125 21.64 1.83 -0.57
N THR A 126 21.16 2.25 0.61
CA THR A 126 20.18 1.50 1.40
C THR A 126 18.79 1.88 0.95
N VAL A 127 18.11 0.95 0.29
CA VAL A 127 16.81 1.17 -0.31
C VAL A 127 15.74 0.60 0.59
N LEU A 128 14.81 1.46 1.02
CA LEU A 128 13.72 1.14 1.92
C LEU A 128 12.41 1.12 1.11
N PHE A 129 11.78 -0.04 1.02
CA PHE A 129 10.42 -0.16 0.51
C PHE A 129 9.47 0.00 1.69
N PHE A 130 8.58 0.98 1.59
CA PHE A 130 7.79 1.43 2.73
C PHE A 130 6.32 1.63 2.40
N THR A 131 5.53 1.59 3.47
CA THR A 131 4.21 2.23 3.52
C THR A 131 4.15 3.31 4.61
N SER A 132 3.32 4.33 4.45
CA SER A 132 3.06 5.32 5.50
C SER A 132 1.60 5.75 5.51
N ASP A 133 1.02 5.90 6.70
CA ASP A 133 -0.36 6.33 6.92
C ASP A 133 -0.48 7.80 7.35
N LYS A 134 0.65 8.54 7.35
CA LYS A 134 0.73 9.92 7.81
C LYS A 134 0.20 10.86 6.74
N LYS A 135 -0.90 11.55 7.01
CA LYS A 135 -1.54 12.49 6.05
C LYS A 135 -0.61 13.56 5.48
N ASN A 136 0.34 14.06 6.29
CA ASN A 136 1.30 15.08 5.87
C ASN A 136 2.65 14.46 5.48
N PHE A 137 2.65 13.20 5.04
CA PHE A 137 3.88 12.50 4.67
C PHE A 137 4.63 13.21 3.52
N PRO A 138 3.98 13.64 2.42
CA PRO A 138 4.67 14.36 1.35
C PRO A 138 5.39 15.63 1.84
N GLU A 139 4.76 16.40 2.71
CA GLU A 139 5.35 17.63 3.25
C GLU A 139 6.50 17.34 4.23
N GLN A 140 6.38 16.28 5.03
CA GLN A 140 7.44 15.87 5.96
C GLN A 140 8.66 15.36 5.21
N VAL A 141 8.47 14.50 4.21
CA VAL A 141 9.59 13.97 3.43
C VAL A 141 10.26 15.07 2.60
N SER A 142 9.49 16.00 2.04
CA SER A 142 10.03 17.15 1.28
C SER A 142 10.98 18.03 2.10
N ARG A 143 10.79 18.16 3.41
CA ARG A 143 11.67 18.94 4.30
C ARG A 143 13.02 18.28 4.55
N VAL A 144 13.05 16.96 4.51
CA VAL A 144 14.25 16.18 4.85
C VAL A 144 14.99 15.68 3.62
N MET A 145 14.45 15.85 2.42
CA MET A 145 15.18 15.50 1.20
C MET A 145 16.47 16.31 1.09
N GLY A 146 17.57 15.61 0.82
CA GLY A 146 18.88 16.21 0.60
C GLY A 146 19.02 16.82 -0.79
N VAL A 147 20.17 17.46 -1.00
CA VAL A 147 20.69 17.81 -2.32
C VAL A 147 21.95 16.96 -2.49
N ASP A 148 22.08 16.27 -3.63
CA ASP A 148 23.30 15.53 -3.93
C ASP A 148 24.39 16.56 -4.25
N THR A 149 25.22 16.86 -3.26
CA THR A 149 26.31 17.84 -3.37
C THR A 149 27.45 17.34 -4.25
N ASP A 150 27.56 16.02 -4.47
CA ASP A 150 28.67 15.42 -5.20
C ASP A 150 28.44 15.45 -6.72
N ASN A 151 27.18 15.30 -7.15
CA ASN A 151 26.80 15.33 -8.57
C ASN A 151 26.01 16.59 -8.99
N GLY A 152 25.71 17.49 -8.06
CA GLY A 152 24.91 18.70 -8.31
C GLY A 152 23.46 18.41 -8.69
N LYS A 153 22.96 17.21 -8.36
CA LYS A 153 21.59 16.75 -8.63
C LYS A 153 20.72 16.88 -7.39
N ASN A 154 19.42 16.97 -7.58
CA ASN A 154 18.48 16.95 -6.46
C ASN A 154 18.10 15.50 -6.15
N TRP A 155 18.18 15.12 -4.88
CA TRP A 155 17.56 13.87 -4.44
C TRP A 155 16.06 13.97 -4.53
N PHE A 156 15.43 12.85 -4.88
CA PHE A 156 13.98 12.72 -4.84
C PHE A 156 13.58 11.38 -4.22
N VAL A 157 12.33 11.32 -3.81
CA VAL A 157 11.63 10.10 -3.43
C VAL A 157 10.38 10.00 -4.26
N ASP A 158 10.08 8.80 -4.76
CA ASP A 158 8.83 8.53 -5.44
C ASP A 158 7.97 7.51 -4.68
N PHE A 159 6.68 7.80 -4.62
CA PHE A 159 5.69 6.95 -3.98
C PHE A 159 4.31 7.20 -4.60
N LYS A 160 3.34 6.35 -4.28
CA LYS A 160 1.94 6.50 -4.70
C LYS A 160 0.99 6.46 -3.52
N ALA A 161 -0.15 7.10 -3.65
CA ALA A 161 -1.31 6.89 -2.80
C ALA A 161 -2.55 6.73 -3.67
N GLY A 162 -3.16 5.54 -3.62
CA GLY A 162 -4.23 5.18 -4.55
C GLY A 162 -3.77 5.34 -6.00
N ASN A 163 -4.46 6.19 -6.76
CA ASN A 163 -4.19 6.42 -8.18
C ASN A 163 -3.37 7.71 -8.44
N VAL A 164 -2.68 8.23 -7.43
CA VAL A 164 -1.84 9.44 -7.52
C VAL A 164 -0.39 9.07 -7.26
N LYS A 165 0.50 9.44 -8.18
CA LYS A 165 1.96 9.32 -8.03
C LYS A 165 2.52 10.63 -7.50
N TYR A 166 3.46 10.56 -6.57
CA TYR A 166 4.15 11.68 -5.95
C TYR A 166 5.65 11.57 -6.24
N ILE A 167 6.24 12.67 -6.68
CA ILE A 167 7.68 12.84 -6.84
C ILE A 167 8.09 14.01 -5.96
N VAL A 168 8.80 13.71 -4.88
CA VAL A 168 9.09 14.69 -3.84
C VAL A 168 10.57 14.99 -3.78
N PHE A 169 10.89 16.27 -3.88
CA PHE A 169 12.21 16.84 -3.75
C PHE A 169 12.27 17.72 -2.51
N LYS A 170 13.46 18.27 -2.24
CA LYS A 170 13.62 19.31 -1.24
C LYS A 170 12.74 20.52 -1.59
N ASP A 171 11.83 20.87 -0.68
CA ASP A 171 10.90 22.01 -0.79
C ASP A 171 10.00 22.05 -2.03
N LYS A 172 9.87 20.92 -2.77
CA LYS A 172 9.02 20.81 -3.96
C LYS A 172 8.38 19.44 -4.06
N ILE A 173 7.05 19.43 -4.22
CA ILE A 173 6.24 18.22 -4.40
C ILE A 173 5.56 18.29 -5.76
N LEU A 174 5.83 17.30 -6.61
CA LEU A 174 5.14 17.09 -7.87
C LEU A 174 4.23 15.87 -7.73
N LYS A 175 3.08 15.90 -8.41
CA LYS A 175 2.18 14.74 -8.45
C LYS A 175 1.38 14.72 -9.74
N TYR A 176 0.98 13.52 -10.14
CA TYR A 176 0.11 13.29 -11.29
C TYR A 176 -0.82 12.11 -11.03
N GLN A 177 -1.96 12.09 -11.71
CA GLN A 177 -2.87 10.96 -11.70
C GLN A 177 -2.31 9.84 -12.60
N ILE A 178 -2.17 8.62 -12.07
CA ILE A 178 -1.71 7.47 -12.86
C ILE A 178 -2.70 7.21 -14.00
N GLY A 179 -2.17 7.03 -15.21
CA GLY A 179 -2.94 6.97 -16.46
C GLY A 179 -3.23 8.33 -17.13
N ASN A 180 -2.92 9.46 -16.49
CA ASN A 180 -3.05 10.80 -17.09
C ASN A 180 -1.72 11.22 -17.75
N GLN A 181 -1.60 10.96 -19.04
CA GLN A 181 -0.37 11.22 -19.81
C GLN A 181 0.04 12.71 -19.82
N PRO A 182 -0.86 13.69 -20.06
CA PRO A 182 -0.50 15.11 -19.99
C PRO A 182 0.09 15.55 -18.64
N GLU A 183 -0.46 15.10 -17.52
CA GLU A 183 0.08 15.43 -16.20
C GLU A 183 1.43 14.77 -15.96
N LYS A 184 1.58 13.50 -16.36
CA LYS A 184 2.85 12.77 -16.30
C LYS A 184 3.93 13.50 -17.10
N ASP A 185 3.62 13.93 -18.33
CA ASP A 185 4.56 14.65 -19.19
C ASP A 185 5.00 15.98 -18.58
N TYR A 186 4.07 16.71 -17.95
CA TYR A 186 4.38 17.92 -17.20
C TYR A 186 5.32 17.65 -16.02
N VAL A 187 5.03 16.62 -15.21
CA VAL A 187 5.87 16.23 -14.08
C VAL A 187 7.27 15.81 -14.55
N CYS A 188 7.37 15.00 -15.60
CA CYS A 188 8.66 14.61 -16.17
C CYS A 188 9.46 15.83 -16.66
N ASN A 189 8.80 16.79 -17.32
CA ASN A 189 9.46 18.04 -17.74
C ASN A 189 9.98 18.86 -16.55
N GLU A 190 9.23 18.92 -15.46
CA GLU A 190 9.69 19.58 -14.23
C GLU A 190 10.87 18.83 -13.58
N CYS A 191 10.85 17.50 -13.57
CA CYS A 191 11.96 16.67 -13.09
C CYS A 191 13.25 16.88 -13.92
N ARG A 192 13.14 17.01 -15.25
CA ARG A 192 14.29 17.33 -16.13
C ARG A 192 14.94 18.65 -15.76
N LYS A 193 14.14 19.69 -15.48
CA LYS A 193 14.65 20.99 -15.01
C LYS A 193 15.39 20.90 -13.67
N MET A 194 15.12 19.83 -12.90
CA MET A 194 15.72 19.58 -11.60
C MET A 194 16.94 18.63 -11.67
N GLY A 195 17.36 18.24 -12.88
CA GLY A 195 18.55 17.43 -13.14
C GLY A 195 18.32 15.92 -13.16
N ILE A 196 17.05 15.47 -13.21
CA ILE A 196 16.70 14.05 -13.27
C ILE A 196 16.67 13.57 -14.73
N SER A 197 17.32 12.44 -14.99
CA SER A 197 17.37 11.82 -16.32
C SER A 197 16.16 10.93 -16.62
N ASP A 198 15.90 10.66 -17.90
CA ASP A 198 14.80 9.78 -18.32
C ASP A 198 14.93 8.34 -17.79
N GLY A 199 16.16 7.85 -17.59
CA GLY A 199 16.40 6.54 -16.96
C GLY A 199 15.98 6.48 -15.49
N GLU A 200 16.11 7.59 -14.77
CA GLU A 200 15.68 7.74 -13.37
C GLU A 200 14.16 7.94 -13.24
N MET A 201 13.48 8.27 -14.34
CA MET A 201 12.03 8.48 -14.40
C MET A 201 11.25 7.23 -14.89
N ASN A 202 11.90 6.06 -14.92
CA ASN A 202 11.25 4.79 -15.23
C ASN A 202 10.44 4.25 -14.03
N TRP A 203 9.43 5.02 -13.60
CA TRP A 203 8.61 4.67 -12.45
C TRP A 203 7.60 3.58 -12.82
N SER A 204 7.51 2.54 -12.00
CA SER A 204 6.39 1.62 -12.06
C SER A 204 5.10 2.35 -11.68
N GLU A 205 4.08 2.18 -12.53
CA GLU A 205 2.71 2.66 -12.31
C GLU A 205 1.91 1.60 -11.53
#